data_AF-A0A538P5Z9-F1
#
_entry.id   AF-A0A538P5Z9-F1
#
_cell.length_a   1.000
_cell.length_b   1.000
_cell.length_c   1.000
_cell.angle_alpha   90.00
_cell.angle_beta   90.00
_cell.angle_gamma   90.00
#
_symmetry.space_group_name_H-M   'P 1'
#
loop_
_entity.id
_entity.type
_entity.pdbx_description
1 polymer ?
#
loop_
_entity_poly.entity_id
_entity_poly.type
_entity_poly.pdbx_seq_one_letter_code
_entity_poly.pdbx_strand_id
1 'polypeptide(L)'
;MRISIAAAKGSESRLANSKTVVIMTDLDREGRRLAARYAKALTHRGLVVSLAQRRRLLAASRGVFRHIENLKRFSYLVADVEI
;
A
#
# COMPACT_ATOMS: atom_id res chain seq x y z
N MET A 1 -15.72 2.55 -7.28
CA MET A 1 -14.52 1.66 -7.18
C MET A 1 -14.07 1.65 -5.71
N ARG A 2 -14.27 0.55 -4.97
CA ARG A 2 -13.88 0.45 -3.55
C ARG A 2 -12.42 0.00 -3.48
N ILE A 3 -11.53 0.85 -2.96
CA ILE A 3 -10.10 0.53 -2.77
C ILE A 3 -9.92 0.16 -1.30
N SER A 4 -9.69 -1.11 -1.00
CA SER A 4 -9.35 -1.57 0.35
C SER A 4 -7.83 -1.51 0.52
N ILE A 5 -7.36 -0.59 1.36
CA ILE A 5 -5.95 -0.53 1.78
C ILE A 5 -5.83 -1.41 3.03
N ALA A 6 -5.24 -2.59 2.88
CA ALA A 6 -4.99 -3.49 4.01
C ALA A 6 -3.52 -3.39 4.45
N ALA A 7 -3.29 -2.60 5.50
CA ALA A 7 -2.02 -2.54 6.20
C ALA A 7 -2.28 -2.20 7.69
N ALA A 8 -2.91 -3.10 8.43
CA ALA A 8 -2.97 -3.05 9.90
C ALA A 8 -3.39 -4.39 10.51
N LYS A 9 -2.84 -4.74 11.67
CA LYS A 9 -3.29 -5.86 12.51
C LYS A 9 -4.80 -5.72 12.74
N GLY A 10 -5.60 -6.73 12.35
CA GLY A 10 -7.08 -6.70 12.41
C GLY A 10 -7.80 -6.48 11.08
N SER A 11 -7.10 -6.35 9.95
CA SER A 11 -7.71 -6.13 8.62
C SER A 11 -8.20 -7.39 7.90
N GLU A 12 -8.14 -8.57 8.52
CA GLU A 12 -8.39 -9.86 7.86
C GLU A 12 -9.83 -10.00 7.35
N SER A 13 -10.83 -9.56 8.13
CA SER A 13 -12.24 -9.58 7.69
C SER A 13 -12.52 -8.64 6.52
N ARG A 14 -11.75 -7.55 6.38
CA ARG A 14 -11.88 -6.58 5.28
C ARG A 14 -11.27 -7.09 3.96
N LEU A 15 -10.33 -8.03 4.03
CA LEU A 15 -9.72 -8.65 2.85
C LEU A 15 -10.70 -9.59 2.13
N ALA A 16 -11.55 -10.30 2.88
CA ALA A 16 -12.53 -11.25 2.32
C ALA A 16 -13.52 -10.60 1.34
N ASN A 17 -13.83 -9.31 1.53
CA ASN A 17 -14.77 -8.57 0.68
C ASN A 17 -14.07 -7.70 -0.39
N SER A 18 -12.75 -7.79 -0.51
CA SER A 18 -11.98 -6.92 -1.41
C SER A 18 -11.71 -7.57 -2.76
N LYS A 19 -12.10 -6.91 -3.86
CA LYS A 19 -11.83 -7.38 -5.23
C LYS A 19 -10.36 -7.24 -5.62
N THR A 20 -9.62 -6.32 -4.98
CA THR A 20 -8.21 -6.07 -5.25
C THR A 20 -7.51 -5.54 -4.02
N VAL A 21 -6.33 -6.09 -3.71
CA VAL A 21 -5.45 -5.67 -2.62
C VAL A 21 -4.29 -4.88 -3.20
N VAL A 22 -4.09 -3.65 -2.72
CA VAL A 22 -2.92 -2.83 -3.06
C VAL A 22 -1.89 -2.97 -1.94
N ILE A 23 -0.66 -3.37 -2.27
CA ILE A 23 0.43 -3.50 -1.30
C ILE A 23 1.26 -2.21 -1.29
N MET A 24 1.32 -1.55 -0.13
CA MET A 24 2.10 -0.34 0.13
C MET A 24 3.04 -0.54 1.31
N THR A 25 4.11 -1.30 1.08
CA THR A 25 5.24 -1.39 2.02
C THR A 25 6.26 -0.30 1.72
N ASP A 26 7.20 -0.13 2.64
CA ASP A 26 8.37 0.71 2.45
C ASP A 26 9.11 0.42 1.13
N LEU A 27 9.68 1.48 0.58
CA LEU A 27 10.40 1.53 -0.70
C LEU A 27 11.89 1.17 -0.56
N ASP A 28 12.27 0.53 0.54
CA ASP A 28 13.59 -0.05 0.76
C ASP A 28 13.66 -1.54 0.33
N ARG A 29 14.80 -2.18 0.65
CA ARG A 29 15.06 -3.58 0.34
C ARG A 29 14.11 -4.52 1.09
N GLU A 30 13.86 -4.26 2.37
CA GLU A 30 13.02 -5.12 3.22
C GLU A 30 11.55 -4.98 2.86
N GLY A 31 11.07 -3.77 2.64
CA GLY A 31 9.73 -3.50 2.14
C GLY A 31 9.50 -4.12 0.76
N ARG A 32 10.51 -4.19 -0.12
CA ARG A 32 10.43 -4.96 -1.38
C ARG A 32 10.27 -6.46 -1.12
N ARG A 33 11.05 -7.03 -0.20
CA ARG A 33 10.97 -8.45 0.18
C ARG A 33 9.61 -8.78 0.77
N LEU A 34 9.10 -7.94 1.66
CA LEU A 34 7.76 -8.08 2.24
C LEU A 34 6.67 -7.97 1.19
N ALA A 35 6.75 -7.00 0.27
CA ALA A 35 5.78 -6.86 -0.81
C ALA A 35 5.67 -8.13 -1.67
N ALA A 36 6.81 -8.75 -2.01
CA ALA A 36 6.82 -10.01 -2.74
C ALA A 36 6.19 -11.15 -1.95
N ARG A 37 6.49 -11.27 -0.64
CA ARG A 37 5.91 -12.29 0.24
C ARG A 37 4.39 -12.14 0.36
N TYR A 38 3.89 -10.93 0.57
CA TYR A 38 2.45 -10.67 0.66
C TYR A 38 1.75 -10.92 -0.67
N ALA A 39 2.34 -10.47 -1.78
CA ALA A 39 1.76 -10.72 -3.10
C ALA A 39 1.61 -12.22 -3.35
N LYS A 40 2.66 -13.01 -3.11
CA LYS A 40 2.60 -14.47 -3.24
C LYS A 40 1.51 -15.07 -2.34
N ALA A 41 1.52 -14.74 -1.04
CA ALA A 41 0.58 -15.32 -0.08
C ALA A 41 -0.89 -14.97 -0.37
N LEU A 42 -1.18 -13.73 -0.80
CA LEU A 42 -2.54 -13.28 -1.07
C LEU A 42 -3.05 -13.77 -2.43
N THR A 43 -2.19 -13.84 -3.45
CA THR A 43 -2.54 -14.47 -4.73
C THR A 43 -2.85 -15.95 -4.55
N HIS A 44 -2.10 -16.68 -3.72
CA HIS A 44 -2.41 -18.07 -3.37
C HIS A 44 -3.78 -18.24 -2.68
N ARG A 45 -4.31 -17.18 -2.07
CA ARG A 45 -5.65 -17.14 -1.46
C ARG A 45 -6.75 -16.67 -2.44
N GLY A 46 -6.44 -16.55 -3.74
CA GLY A 46 -7.40 -16.14 -4.77
C GLY A 46 -7.66 -14.64 -4.85
N LEU A 47 -6.88 -13.81 -4.16
CA LEU A 47 -7.05 -12.35 -4.20
C LEU A 47 -6.26 -11.74 -5.37
N VAL A 48 -6.86 -10.76 -6.04
CA VAL A 48 -6.15 -9.94 -7.04
C VAL A 48 -5.23 -8.96 -6.28
N VAL A 49 -3.93 -9.02 -6.53
CA VAL A 49 -2.95 -8.15 -5.88
C VAL A 49 -2.35 -7.16 -6.87
N SER A 50 -2.22 -5.89 -6.47
CA SER A 50 -1.56 -4.85 -7.26
C SER A 50 -0.39 -4.21 -6.52
N LEU A 51 0.72 -4.04 -7.26
CA LEU A 51 1.91 -3.28 -6.86
C LEU A 51 2.05 -1.96 -7.65
N ALA A 52 1.06 -1.61 -8.49
CA ALA A 52 1.17 -0.49 -9.41
C ALA A 52 1.38 0.86 -8.69
N GLN A 53 0.65 1.07 -7.58
CA GLN A 53 0.75 2.26 -6.75
C GLN A 53 2.14 2.37 -6.11
N ARG A 54 2.69 1.27 -5.60
CA ARG A 54 4.05 1.22 -5.04
C ARG A 54 5.10 1.57 -6.09
N ARG A 55 4.98 1.05 -7.32
CA ARG A 55 5.89 1.39 -8.44
C ARG A 55 5.77 2.85 -8.84
N ARG A 56 4.54 3.38 -8.96
CA ARG A 56 4.29 4.80 -9.24
C ARG A 56 4.92 5.69 -8.17
N LEU A 57 4.77 5.34 -6.90
CA LEU A 57 5.36 6.11 -5.81
C LEU A 57 6.89 6.09 -5.84
N LEU A 58 7.50 4.93 -6.11
CA LEU A 58 8.95 4.82 -6.27
C LEU A 58 9.46 5.68 -7.44
N ALA A 59 8.77 5.66 -8.57
CA ALA A 59 9.11 6.48 -9.73
C ALA A 59 8.98 7.98 -9.43
N ALA A 60 7.87 8.38 -8.81
CA ALA A 60 7.61 9.78 -8.44
C ALA A 60 8.60 10.30 -7.40
N SER A 61 8.98 9.47 -6.43
CA SER A 61 9.92 9.84 -5.38
C SER A 61 11.38 9.82 -5.83
N ARG A 62 11.70 9.18 -6.97
CA ARG A 62 13.08 8.90 -7.40
C ARG A 62 13.93 8.23 -6.31
N GLY A 63 13.29 7.47 -5.41
CA GLY A 63 13.96 6.83 -4.27
C GLY A 63 14.28 7.74 -3.08
N VAL A 64 13.82 8.99 -3.07
CA VAL A 64 14.00 9.94 -1.96
C VAL A 64 13.23 9.47 -0.71
N PHE A 65 12.05 8.90 -0.89
CA PHE A 65 11.25 8.34 0.21
C PHE A 65 11.41 6.83 0.29
N ARG A 66 11.99 6.37 1.40
CA ARG A 66 12.12 4.95 1.71
C ARG A 66 10.98 4.45 2.59
N HIS A 67 10.50 5.27 3.51
CA HIS A 67 9.44 4.90 4.44
C HIS A 67 8.11 5.52 4.04
N ILE A 68 7.04 4.72 4.00
CA ILE A 68 5.69 5.19 3.65
C ILE A 68 5.18 6.23 4.65
N GLU A 69 5.60 6.15 5.92
CA GLU A 69 5.26 7.15 6.95
C GLU A 69 5.72 8.57 6.61
N ASN A 70 6.77 8.72 5.81
CA ASN A 70 7.27 10.02 5.39
C ASN A 70 6.29 10.75 4.46
N LEU A 71 5.31 10.05 3.87
CA LEU A 71 4.24 10.69 3.09
C LEU A 71 3.44 11.70 3.92
N LYS A 72 3.35 11.51 5.25
CA LYS A 72 2.71 12.49 6.15
C LYS A 72 3.37 13.86 6.11
N ARG A 73 4.67 13.94 5.77
CA ARG A 73 5.39 15.22 5.67
C ARG A 73 5.02 16.01 4.41
N PHE A 74 4.37 15.35 3.45
CA PHE A 74 3.91 15.95 2.19
C PHE A 74 2.40 16.15 2.15
N SER A 75 1.68 15.77 3.21
CA SER A 75 0.27 16.14 3.35
C SER A 75 0.19 17.60 3.81
N TYR A 76 0.30 18.53 2.86
CA TYR A 76 -0.05 19.95 3.06
C TYR A 76 -1.57 20.17 3.18
N LEU A 77 -2.35 19.10 3.35
CA LEU A 77 -3.81 19.08 3.36
C LEU A 77 -4.32 18.36 4.61
N VAL A 78 -4.07 18.98 5.76
CA VAL A 78 -5.11 19.11 6.80
C VAL A 78 -5.35 20.61 6.97
N ALA A 79 -5.65 21.28 5.85
CA ALA A 79 -6.26 22.59 5.86
C ALA A 79 -7.72 22.32 5.47
N ASP A 80 -8.60 22.37 6.46
CA ASP A 80 -10.03 22.65 6.38
C ASP A 80 -10.71 22.28 5.05
N VAL A 81 -11.09 21.02 4.91
CA VAL A 81 -12.22 20.67 4.06
C VAL A 81 -13.25 20.01 4.95
N GLU A 82 -14.12 20.84 5.52
CA GLU A 82 -15.45 20.42 5.96
C GLU A 82 -16.15 19.76 4.76
N ILE A 83 -16.64 18.53 4.97
CA ILE A 83 -17.68 17.89 4.14
C ILE A 83 -18.85 17.63 5.08
#